data_AF-A0A533SNS7-F1
#
_entry.id   AF-A0A533SNS7-F1
#
_cell.length_a   1.000
_cell.length_b   1.000
_cell.length_c   1.000
_cell.angle_alpha   90.00
_cell.angle_beta   90.00
_cell.angle_gamma   90.00
#
_symmetry.space_group_name_H-M   'P 1'
#
loop_
_entity.id
_entity.type
_entity.pdbx_description
1 polymer ?
#
loop_
_entity_poly.entity_id
_entity_poly.type
_entity_poly.pdbx_seq_one_letter_code
_entity_poly.pdbx_strand_id
1 'polypeptide(L)'
;MKQATVTGCLTTHRDGYGFVAADDGGGDIFIPARYLRDNLHGDVVRVRVQAQGTAGKREGRIVETVEPFRGNLVGRISARGAHVVFIPDEQRITAEIVVAPGEMHGAVGGDIVVAALTAHPAGGRPAQARILEVLGKPDDSGVSFLRIARKYGLSSEFPPEVRAELRGLPTVIDGRELQGRRDLRQITTVTIDGETARDFDDAVAVRREMHDMIRLWVSIADVSHYVAPGSALDREAFTRGTSVYFPGYCIPMLPEELSNGTCSLNPREERLTVTVELLIDAEGIVRETDFYPSVIV
;
A
#
# COMPACT_ATOMS: atom_id res chain seq x y z
N MET A 1 -14.82 -38.91 -21.96
CA MET A 1 -15.31 -37.77 -21.17
C MET A 1 -14.14 -36.85 -20.85
N LYS A 2 -14.17 -35.57 -21.22
CA LYS A 2 -13.14 -34.60 -20.80
C LYS A 2 -13.21 -34.50 -19.27
N GLN A 3 -12.13 -34.88 -18.57
CA GLN A 3 -12.04 -34.69 -17.12
C GLN A 3 -12.14 -33.19 -16.81
N ALA A 4 -12.93 -32.83 -15.80
CA ALA A 4 -13.12 -31.44 -15.41
C ALA A 4 -11.78 -30.81 -15.02
N THR A 5 -11.49 -29.65 -15.61
CA THR A 5 -10.35 -28.81 -15.24
C THR A 5 -10.85 -27.53 -14.59
N VAL A 6 -10.14 -27.07 -13.57
CA VAL A 6 -10.40 -25.83 -12.84
C VAL A 6 -9.20 -24.92 -13.03
N THR A 7 -9.43 -23.64 -13.28
CA THR A 7 -8.38 -22.62 -13.27
C THR A 7 -8.39 -21.92 -11.90
N GLY A 8 -7.24 -21.49 -11.41
CA GLY A 8 -7.15 -20.72 -10.18
C GLY A 8 -5.73 -20.34 -9.82
N CYS A 9 -5.57 -19.51 -8.79
CA CYS A 9 -4.26 -19.06 -8.30
C CYS A 9 -3.61 -20.12 -7.40
N LEU A 10 -2.33 -20.39 -7.65
CA LEU A 10 -1.53 -21.37 -6.92
C LEU A 10 -0.90 -20.76 -5.66
N THR A 11 -1.29 -21.28 -4.50
CA THR A 11 -0.63 -21.02 -3.22
C THR A 11 0.23 -22.20 -2.82
N THR A 12 1.55 -22.07 -2.92
CA THR A 12 2.50 -23.10 -2.46
C THR A 12 2.77 -22.95 -0.96
N HIS A 13 3.34 -23.99 -0.37
CA HIS A 13 3.73 -24.09 1.03
C HIS A 13 5.22 -24.41 1.12
N ARG A 14 5.87 -23.94 2.20
CA ARG A 14 7.31 -24.16 2.45
C ARG A 14 7.72 -25.63 2.51
N ASP A 15 6.80 -26.51 2.88
CA ASP A 15 7.03 -27.97 2.92
C ASP A 15 6.93 -28.64 1.53
N GLY A 16 6.70 -27.84 0.48
CA GLY A 16 6.78 -28.28 -0.91
C GLY A 16 5.47 -28.74 -1.54
N TYR A 17 4.32 -28.62 -0.89
CA TYR A 17 2.99 -28.84 -1.49
C TYR A 17 2.27 -27.50 -1.75
N GLY A 18 1.06 -27.51 -2.31
CA GLY A 18 0.30 -26.29 -2.59
C GLY A 18 -1.20 -26.50 -2.68
N PHE A 19 -1.92 -25.42 -2.95
CA PHE A 19 -3.37 -25.37 -3.10
C PHE A 19 -3.76 -24.45 -4.25
N VAL A 20 -4.86 -24.77 -4.90
CA VAL A 20 -5.51 -23.90 -5.88
C VAL A 20 -6.93 -23.63 -5.43
N ALA A 21 -7.25 -22.36 -5.20
CA ALA A 21 -8.61 -21.92 -4.94
C ALA A 21 -9.43 -22.14 -6.21
N ALA A 22 -10.57 -22.81 -6.09
CA ALA A 22 -11.39 -23.14 -7.24
C ALA A 22 -12.39 -22.02 -7.54
N ASP A 23 -12.42 -21.56 -8.79
CA ASP A 23 -13.40 -20.56 -9.25
C ASP A 23 -14.86 -21.09 -9.23
N ASP A 24 -15.05 -22.39 -8.97
CA ASP A 24 -16.35 -23.08 -8.93
C ASP A 24 -17.09 -22.97 -7.58
N GLY A 25 -16.52 -22.26 -6.60
CA GLY A 25 -17.10 -22.13 -5.25
C GLY A 25 -16.94 -23.38 -4.36
N GLY A 26 -16.25 -24.41 -4.85
CA GLY A 26 -15.85 -25.56 -4.05
C GLY A 26 -14.59 -25.29 -3.21
N GLY A 27 -14.30 -26.17 -2.24
CA GLY A 27 -13.10 -26.06 -1.43
C GLY A 27 -11.80 -26.22 -2.23
N ASP A 28 -10.69 -25.72 -1.64
CA ASP A 28 -9.35 -25.72 -2.22
C ASP A 28 -8.91 -27.09 -2.76
N ILE A 29 -8.23 -27.07 -3.90
CA ILE A 29 -7.66 -28.26 -4.52
C ILE A 29 -6.22 -28.40 -4.07
N PHE A 30 -5.93 -29.48 -3.32
CA PHE A 30 -4.58 -29.81 -2.89
C PHE A 30 -3.71 -30.26 -4.06
N ILE A 31 -2.50 -29.70 -4.15
CA ILE A 31 -1.49 -30.02 -5.15
C ILE A 31 -0.26 -30.64 -4.45
N PRO A 32 -0.02 -31.96 -4.63
CA PRO A 32 1.17 -32.63 -4.11
C PRO A 32 2.48 -32.07 -4.70
N ALA A 33 3.57 -32.17 -3.93
CA ALA A 33 4.90 -31.68 -4.32
C ALA A 33 5.39 -32.13 -5.70
N ARG A 34 5.10 -33.38 -6.07
CA ARG A 34 5.48 -33.96 -7.38
C ARG A 34 4.86 -33.22 -8.57
N TYR A 35 3.80 -32.44 -8.37
CA TYR A 35 3.09 -31.71 -9.42
C TYR A 35 3.36 -30.19 -9.39
N LEU A 36 4.31 -29.71 -8.58
CA LEU A 36 4.66 -28.28 -8.47
C LEU A 36 5.97 -27.88 -9.15
N ARG A 37 6.70 -28.84 -9.73
CA ARG A 37 8.11 -28.65 -10.12
C ARG A 37 8.38 -27.47 -11.06
N ASP A 38 7.45 -27.19 -11.97
CA ASP A 38 7.60 -26.15 -13.00
C ASP A 38 6.73 -24.91 -12.68
N ASN A 39 6.24 -24.79 -11.44
CA ASN A 39 5.31 -23.75 -11.02
C ASN A 39 5.78 -23.03 -9.77
N LEU A 40 5.45 -21.75 -9.67
CA LEU A 40 5.77 -20.90 -8.53
C LEU A 40 4.51 -20.47 -7.78
N HIS A 41 4.73 -20.00 -6.55
CA HIS A 41 3.70 -19.28 -5.81
C HIS A 41 3.19 -18.10 -6.64
N GLY A 42 1.87 -17.95 -6.73
CA GLY A 42 1.23 -16.84 -7.45
C GLY A 42 0.97 -17.09 -8.93
N ASP A 43 1.37 -18.26 -9.47
CA ASP A 43 0.96 -18.65 -10.82
C ASP A 43 -0.56 -18.88 -10.89
N VAL A 44 -1.19 -18.47 -11.98
CA VAL A 44 -2.52 -18.93 -12.36
C VAL A 44 -2.36 -20.22 -13.15
N VAL A 45 -2.94 -21.31 -12.64
CA VAL A 45 -2.74 -22.66 -13.18
C VAL A 45 -4.05 -23.33 -13.52
N ARG A 46 -4.02 -24.19 -14.53
CA ARG A 46 -5.12 -25.10 -14.85
C ARG A 46 -4.83 -26.45 -14.20
N VAL A 47 -5.78 -26.88 -13.37
CA VAL A 47 -5.69 -28.10 -12.57
C VAL A 47 -6.73 -29.09 -13.05
N ARG A 48 -6.31 -30.34 -13.23
CA ARG A 48 -7.20 -31.47 -13.39
C ARG A 48 -7.48 -32.10 -12.03
N VAL A 49 -8.75 -32.09 -11.61
CA VAL A 49 -9.17 -32.67 -10.33
C VAL A 49 -9.18 -34.20 -10.42
N GLN A 50 -8.59 -34.86 -9.42
CA GLN A 50 -8.56 -36.32 -9.29
C GLN A 50 -9.60 -36.74 -8.24
N ALA A 51 -10.38 -37.78 -8.55
CA ALA A 51 -11.53 -38.20 -7.73
C ALA A 51 -11.16 -38.86 -6.38
N GLN A 52 -9.89 -39.18 -6.17
CA GLN A 52 -9.38 -39.81 -4.94
C GLN A 52 -8.45 -38.82 -4.22
N GLY A 53 -9.00 -37.92 -3.42
CA GLY A 53 -8.24 -37.40 -2.28
C GLY A 53 -8.60 -38.18 -1.03
N THR A 54 -7.65 -38.34 -0.13
CA THR A 54 -7.87 -38.98 1.17
C THR A 54 -8.77 -38.08 2.03
N ALA A 55 -9.73 -38.67 2.75
CA ALA A 55 -10.56 -37.97 3.74
C ALA A 55 -11.36 -36.74 3.23
N GLY A 56 -11.90 -36.79 2.01
CA GLY A 56 -12.80 -35.75 1.50
C GLY A 56 -12.12 -34.50 0.91
N LYS A 57 -10.79 -34.47 0.83
CA LYS A 57 -10.04 -33.39 0.16
C LYS A 57 -10.03 -33.61 -1.36
N ARG A 58 -10.07 -32.54 -2.15
CA ARG A 58 -9.88 -32.60 -3.60
C ARG A 58 -8.37 -32.60 -3.89
N GLU A 59 -7.85 -33.63 -4.54
CA GLU A 59 -6.46 -33.63 -5.04
C GLU A 59 -6.44 -33.26 -6.52
N GLY A 60 -5.42 -32.51 -6.96
CA GLY A 60 -5.30 -32.05 -8.34
C GLY A 60 -3.90 -32.20 -8.89
N ARG A 61 -3.83 -32.28 -10.22
CA ARG A 61 -2.57 -32.20 -10.99
C ARG A 61 -2.62 -30.96 -11.87
N ILE A 62 -1.58 -30.12 -11.79
CA ILE A 62 -1.38 -29.02 -12.73
C ILE A 62 -1.13 -29.61 -14.12
N VAL A 63 -1.92 -29.17 -15.09
CA VAL A 63 -1.77 -29.56 -16.50
C VAL A 63 -1.17 -28.44 -17.35
N GLU A 64 -1.28 -27.20 -16.89
CA GLU A 64 -0.83 -26.02 -17.63
C GLU A 64 -0.70 -24.81 -16.70
N THR A 65 0.35 -24.01 -16.89
CA THR A 65 0.45 -22.65 -16.34
C THR A 65 -0.26 -21.70 -17.30
N VAL A 66 -1.35 -21.10 -16.85
CA VAL A 66 -2.15 -20.17 -17.66
C VAL A 66 -1.52 -18.79 -17.65
N GLU A 67 -1.19 -18.28 -16.47
CA GLU A 67 -0.50 -17.00 -16.30
C GLU A 67 0.62 -17.18 -15.28
N PRO A 68 1.90 -17.09 -15.69
CA PRO A 68 3.01 -17.17 -14.75
C PRO A 68 3.08 -15.92 -13.88
N PHE A 69 3.48 -16.07 -12.62
CA PHE A 69 3.75 -14.94 -11.74
C PHE A 69 4.81 -14.00 -12.35
N ARG A 70 4.52 -12.69 -12.39
CA ARG A 70 5.38 -11.65 -12.96
C ARG A 70 5.70 -10.51 -12.00
N GLY A 71 5.34 -10.64 -10.72
CA GLY A 71 5.62 -9.62 -9.72
C GLY A 71 7.10 -9.52 -9.39
N ASN A 72 7.48 -8.38 -8.81
CA ASN A 72 8.81 -8.21 -8.24
C ASN A 72 8.91 -8.96 -6.91
N LEU A 73 10.07 -9.54 -6.65
CA LEU A 73 10.38 -10.24 -5.42
C LEU A 73 11.47 -9.48 -4.67
N VAL A 74 11.31 -9.36 -3.37
CA VAL A 74 12.36 -8.87 -2.47
C VAL A 74 13.07 -10.07 -1.84
N GLY A 75 14.39 -9.98 -1.70
CA GLY A 75 15.17 -11.08 -1.15
C GLY A 75 16.65 -10.73 -1.02
N ARG A 76 17.46 -11.76 -0.80
CA ARG A 76 18.91 -11.62 -0.59
C ARG A 76 19.72 -12.36 -1.64
N ILE A 77 20.80 -11.73 -2.09
CA ILE A 77 21.81 -12.38 -2.93
C ILE A 77 22.72 -13.28 -2.09
N SER A 78 22.94 -14.52 -2.54
CA SER A 78 23.89 -15.44 -1.93
C SER A 78 24.76 -16.10 -2.99
N ALA A 79 26.05 -16.29 -2.68
CA ALA A 79 26.91 -17.15 -3.47
C ALA A 79 26.66 -18.61 -3.09
N ARG A 80 26.58 -19.50 -4.08
CA ARG A 80 26.49 -20.96 -3.91
C ARG A 80 27.42 -21.64 -4.91
N GLY A 81 28.65 -21.93 -4.47
CA GLY A 81 29.70 -22.44 -5.36
C GLY A 81 30.03 -21.42 -6.45
N ALA A 82 29.93 -21.84 -7.72
CA ALA A 82 30.18 -20.97 -8.88
C ALA A 82 28.97 -20.12 -9.31
N HIS A 83 27.81 -20.30 -8.67
CA HIS A 83 26.57 -19.61 -9.05
C HIS A 83 26.15 -18.59 -8.00
N VAL A 84 25.45 -17.57 -8.46
CA VAL A 84 24.75 -16.62 -7.59
C VAL A 84 23.28 -16.99 -7.56
N VAL A 85 22.74 -17.13 -6.36
CA VAL A 85 21.32 -17.42 -6.13
C VAL A 85 20.64 -16.25 -5.45
N PHE A 86 19.40 -16.00 -5.84
CA PHE A 86 18.49 -15.08 -5.18
C PHE A 86 17.60 -15.87 -4.23
N ILE A 87 17.60 -15.49 -2.95
CA ILE A 87 16.79 -16.11 -1.91
C ILE A 87 15.62 -15.14 -1.62
N PRO A 88 14.39 -15.42 -2.09
CA PRO A 88 13.26 -14.54 -1.87
C PRO A 88 12.80 -14.54 -0.41
N ASP A 89 12.22 -13.43 0.03
CA ASP A 89 11.55 -13.31 1.33
C ASP A 89 10.24 -14.08 1.39
N GLU A 90 9.65 -14.33 0.22
CA GLU A 90 8.47 -15.15 0.06
C GLU A 90 8.83 -16.63 0.23
N GLN A 91 8.70 -17.14 1.46
CA GLN A 91 9.06 -18.52 1.83
C GLN A 91 8.24 -19.59 1.10
N ARG A 92 7.11 -19.22 0.48
CA ARG A 92 6.31 -20.14 -0.35
C ARG A 92 7.01 -20.43 -1.69
N ILE A 93 7.93 -19.58 -2.14
CA ILE A 93 8.75 -19.85 -3.32
C ILE A 93 9.94 -20.71 -2.90
N THR A 94 9.84 -22.02 -3.14
CA THR A 94 10.85 -23.01 -2.76
C THR A 94 11.81 -23.39 -3.90
N ALA A 95 11.50 -22.97 -5.13
CA ALA A 95 12.35 -23.17 -6.28
C ALA A 95 13.66 -22.38 -6.14
N GLU A 96 14.76 -22.95 -6.62
CA GLU A 96 16.02 -22.21 -6.73
C GLU A 96 15.90 -21.14 -7.82
N ILE A 97 16.30 -19.92 -7.50
CA ILE A 97 16.33 -18.78 -8.43
C ILE A 97 17.78 -18.37 -8.63
N VAL A 98 18.26 -18.49 -9.86
CA VAL A 98 19.64 -18.14 -10.24
C VAL A 98 19.66 -16.76 -10.89
N VAL A 99 20.69 -15.98 -10.58
CA VAL A 99 20.95 -14.68 -11.23
C VAL A 99 22.21 -14.80 -12.06
N ALA A 100 22.10 -14.50 -13.35
CA ALA A 100 23.26 -14.52 -14.24
C ALA A 100 24.20 -13.33 -13.94
N PRO A 101 25.53 -13.45 -14.16
CA PRO A 101 26.47 -12.37 -13.85
C PRO A 101 26.13 -11.01 -14.49
N GLY A 102 25.56 -11.01 -15.70
CA GLY A 102 25.13 -9.79 -16.40
C GLY A 102 23.85 -9.15 -15.86
N GLU A 103 23.10 -9.86 -15.01
CA GLU A 103 21.80 -9.46 -14.47
C GLU A 103 21.87 -9.05 -13.00
N MET A 104 23.09 -8.86 -12.47
CA MET A 104 23.35 -8.57 -11.05
C MET A 104 23.05 -7.12 -10.65
N HIS A 105 22.96 -6.18 -11.60
CA HIS A 105 22.76 -4.76 -11.34
C HIS A 105 23.70 -4.19 -10.24
N GLY A 106 24.96 -4.63 -10.24
CA GLY A 106 25.96 -4.22 -9.26
C GLY A 106 25.83 -4.86 -7.87
N ALA A 107 24.83 -5.72 -7.64
CA ALA A 107 24.66 -6.42 -6.37
C ALA A 107 25.83 -7.36 -6.07
N VAL A 108 26.14 -7.51 -4.79
CA VAL A 108 27.17 -8.43 -4.29
C VAL A 108 26.57 -9.38 -3.23
N GLY A 109 27.38 -10.37 -2.82
CA GLY A 109 26.98 -11.33 -1.80
C GLY A 109 26.45 -10.66 -0.52
N GLY A 110 25.28 -11.10 -0.07
CA GLY A 110 24.62 -10.63 1.14
C GLY A 110 23.68 -9.42 0.95
N ASP A 111 23.68 -8.77 -0.21
CA ASP A 111 22.80 -7.62 -0.46
C ASP A 111 21.33 -8.01 -0.42
N ILE A 112 20.51 -7.11 0.12
CA ILE A 112 19.06 -7.13 -0.05
C ILE A 112 18.72 -6.42 -1.37
N VAL A 113 17.90 -7.07 -2.19
CA VAL A 113 17.63 -6.63 -3.56
C VAL A 113 16.15 -6.82 -3.93
N VAL A 114 15.72 -6.06 -4.92
CA VAL A 114 14.48 -6.31 -5.67
C VAL A 114 14.85 -7.00 -6.97
N ALA A 115 14.20 -8.13 -7.26
CA ALA A 115 14.43 -8.93 -8.45
C ALA A 115 13.13 -9.19 -9.22
N ALA A 116 13.22 -9.26 -10.55
CA ALA A 116 12.14 -9.73 -11.41
C ALA A 116 12.52 -11.09 -12.02
N LEU A 117 11.56 -12.02 -12.07
CA LEU A 117 11.75 -13.28 -12.76
C LEU A 117 11.87 -13.05 -14.27
N THR A 118 12.93 -13.61 -14.87
CA THR A 118 13.14 -13.63 -16.32
C THR A 118 12.75 -14.97 -16.92
N ALA A 119 12.80 -16.05 -16.13
CA ALA A 119 12.30 -17.36 -16.49
C ALA A 119 11.78 -18.13 -15.26
N HIS A 120 10.68 -18.86 -15.45
CA HIS A 120 10.15 -19.80 -14.47
C HIS A 120 10.94 -21.12 -14.49
N PRO A 121 10.88 -21.93 -13.41
CA PRO A 121 11.53 -23.24 -13.42
C PRO A 121 10.86 -24.13 -14.48
N ALA A 122 11.67 -24.83 -15.26
CA ALA A 122 11.16 -25.68 -16.33
C ALA A 122 12.10 -26.83 -16.64
N GLY A 123 11.56 -28.06 -16.66
CA GLY A 123 12.29 -29.24 -17.13
C GLY A 123 13.54 -29.54 -16.28
N GLY A 124 13.46 -29.28 -14.97
CA GLY A 124 14.57 -29.46 -14.03
C GLY A 124 15.60 -28.33 -14.02
N ARG A 125 15.41 -27.27 -14.82
CA ARG A 125 16.21 -26.04 -14.73
C ARG A 125 15.65 -25.12 -13.64
N PRO A 126 16.53 -24.43 -12.88
CA PRO A 126 16.08 -23.44 -11.89
C PRO A 126 15.41 -22.24 -12.57
N ALA A 127 14.67 -21.48 -11.78
CA ALA A 127 14.16 -20.19 -12.22
C ALA A 127 15.32 -19.20 -12.44
N GLN A 128 15.10 -18.20 -13.29
CA GLN A 128 16.06 -17.13 -13.53
C GLN A 128 15.46 -15.79 -13.13
N ALA A 129 16.29 -14.92 -12.59
CA ALA A 129 15.90 -13.56 -12.25
C ALA A 129 16.97 -12.55 -12.66
N ARG A 130 16.53 -11.30 -12.75
CA ARG A 130 17.39 -10.13 -12.87
C ARG A 130 17.15 -9.16 -11.72
N ILE A 131 18.22 -8.53 -11.27
CA ILE A 131 18.15 -7.52 -10.22
C ILE A 131 17.69 -6.20 -10.83
N LEU A 132 16.70 -5.58 -10.20
CA LEU A 132 16.16 -4.27 -10.58
C LEU A 132 16.71 -3.16 -9.71
N GLU A 133 16.91 -3.43 -8.42
CA GLU A 133 17.29 -2.45 -7.42
C GLU A 133 18.12 -3.13 -6.32
N VAL A 134 19.22 -2.50 -5.90
CA VAL A 134 19.99 -2.91 -4.72
C VAL A 134 19.56 -2.02 -3.56
N LEU A 135 18.95 -2.61 -2.53
CA LEU A 135 18.46 -1.86 -1.36
C LEU A 135 19.58 -1.57 -0.37
N GLY A 136 20.60 -2.45 -0.30
CA GLY A 136 21.76 -2.30 0.58
C GLY A 136 22.07 -3.57 1.36
N LYS A 137 22.84 -3.44 2.45
CA LYS A 137 23.12 -4.54 3.38
C LYS A 137 22.00 -4.71 4.39
N PRO A 138 21.81 -5.92 4.95
CA PRO A 138 20.76 -6.18 5.95
C PRO A 138 20.81 -5.25 7.18
N ASP A 139 22.02 -4.83 7.58
CA ASP A 139 22.26 -4.02 8.78
C ASP A 139 22.30 -2.50 8.48
N ASP A 140 22.17 -2.10 7.21
CA ASP A 140 22.16 -0.70 6.83
C ASP A 140 20.86 -0.01 7.29
N SER A 141 20.98 1.23 7.77
CA SER A 141 19.84 2.03 8.18
C SER A 141 18.85 2.23 7.02
N GLY A 142 17.57 2.02 7.28
CA GLY A 142 16.50 2.18 6.29
C GLY A 142 16.27 0.98 5.37
N VAL A 143 17.19 0.00 5.28
CA VAL A 143 17.00 -1.18 4.42
C VAL A 143 15.83 -2.05 4.88
N SER A 144 15.63 -2.18 6.19
CA SER A 144 14.46 -2.90 6.73
C SER A 144 13.14 -2.25 6.29
N PHE A 145 13.08 -0.92 6.26
CA PHE A 145 11.92 -0.18 5.75
C PHE A 145 11.74 -0.41 4.24
N LEU A 146 12.78 -0.19 3.44
CA LEU A 146 12.71 -0.36 1.98
C LEU A 146 12.33 -1.79 1.59
N ARG A 147 12.87 -2.80 2.29
CA ARG A 147 12.58 -4.22 2.08
C ARG A 147 11.08 -4.51 2.24
N ILE A 148 10.47 -4.00 3.31
CA ILE A 148 9.02 -4.17 3.56
C ILE A 148 8.21 -3.36 2.53
N ALA A 149 8.58 -2.09 2.30
CA ALA A 149 7.89 -1.24 1.34
C ALA A 149 7.83 -1.89 -0.05
N ARG A 150 8.97 -2.32 -0.60
CA ARG A 150 9.04 -3.00 -1.90
C ARG A 150 8.30 -4.34 -1.91
N LYS A 151 8.34 -5.11 -0.82
CA LYS A 151 7.63 -6.39 -0.71
C LYS A 151 6.12 -6.23 -0.87
N TYR A 152 5.56 -5.15 -0.33
CA TYR A 152 4.13 -4.84 -0.42
C TYR A 152 3.77 -3.88 -1.55
N GLY A 153 4.72 -3.56 -2.45
CA GLY A 153 4.49 -2.66 -3.57
C GLY A 153 4.24 -1.21 -3.18
N LEU A 154 4.68 -0.79 -2.00
CA LEU A 154 4.55 0.59 -1.51
C LEU A 154 5.66 1.46 -2.08
N SER A 155 5.27 2.61 -2.64
CA SER A 155 6.20 3.58 -3.23
C SER A 155 6.11 4.94 -2.54
N SER A 156 7.26 5.49 -2.17
CA SER A 156 7.39 6.89 -1.74
C SER A 156 7.42 7.87 -2.91
N GLU A 157 7.65 7.40 -4.13
CA GLU A 157 7.71 8.26 -5.31
C GLU A 157 6.31 8.54 -5.87
N PHE A 158 6.07 9.79 -6.22
CA PHE A 158 4.83 10.23 -6.88
C PHE A 158 5.04 10.33 -8.40
N PRO A 159 4.06 9.91 -9.22
CA PRO A 159 4.14 9.99 -10.68
C PRO A 159 4.37 11.43 -11.20
N PRO A 160 5.01 11.60 -12.38
CA PRO A 160 5.28 12.92 -12.97
C PRO A 160 4.03 13.80 -13.14
N GLU A 161 2.89 13.20 -13.46
CA GLU A 161 1.60 13.88 -13.60
C GLU A 161 1.12 14.47 -12.28
N VAL A 162 1.31 13.78 -11.16
CA VAL A 162 1.00 14.28 -9.81
C VAL A 162 1.91 15.46 -9.48
N ARG A 163 3.21 15.34 -9.78
CA ARG A 163 4.18 16.43 -9.59
C ARG A 163 3.86 17.64 -10.47
N ALA A 164 3.31 17.43 -11.66
CA ALA A 164 2.92 18.52 -12.56
C ALA A 164 1.68 19.25 -12.06
N GLU A 165 0.67 18.51 -11.59
CA GLU A 165 -0.53 19.08 -10.98
C GLU A 165 -0.20 19.89 -9.72
N LEU A 166 0.63 19.33 -8.83
CA LEU A 166 1.07 19.97 -7.59
C LEU A 166 1.71 21.35 -7.82
N ARG A 167 2.52 21.51 -8.88
CA ARG A 167 3.14 22.79 -9.23
C ARG A 167 2.15 23.87 -9.65
N GLY A 168 0.94 23.48 -10.07
CA GLY A 168 -0.12 24.39 -10.48
C GLY A 168 -1.05 24.82 -9.34
N LEU A 169 -0.94 24.19 -8.16
CA LEU A 169 -1.82 24.51 -7.03
C LEU A 169 -1.45 25.86 -6.40
N PRO A 170 -2.46 26.67 -6.02
CA PRO A 170 -2.22 27.90 -5.29
C PRO A 170 -1.66 27.59 -3.89
N THR A 171 -0.64 28.34 -3.49
CA THR A 171 -0.05 28.25 -2.14
C THR A 171 -0.59 29.31 -1.18
N VAL A 172 -1.40 30.24 -1.69
CA VAL A 172 -2.01 31.34 -0.93
C VAL A 172 -3.50 31.36 -1.29
N ILE A 173 -4.34 31.50 -0.26
CA ILE A 173 -5.79 31.58 -0.42
C ILE A 173 -6.17 32.91 -1.09
N ASP A 174 -6.81 32.84 -2.24
CA ASP A 174 -7.43 33.98 -2.91
C ASP A 174 -8.75 34.35 -2.20
N GLY A 175 -9.08 35.63 -2.14
CA GLY A 175 -10.34 36.12 -1.60
C GLY A 175 -11.58 35.54 -2.32
N ARG A 176 -11.43 35.03 -3.54
CA ARG A 176 -12.50 34.29 -4.24
C ARG A 176 -12.80 32.94 -3.58
N GLU A 177 -11.81 32.27 -3.01
CA GLU A 177 -11.95 30.97 -2.36
C GLU A 177 -12.65 31.08 -1.00
N LEU A 178 -12.74 32.30 -0.45
CA LEU A 178 -13.48 32.62 0.76
C LEU A 178 -14.99 32.77 0.52
N GLN A 179 -15.43 32.93 -0.73
CA GLN A 179 -16.85 33.09 -1.04
C GLN A 179 -17.64 31.82 -0.67
N GLY A 180 -18.70 31.99 0.12
CA GLY A 180 -19.55 30.88 0.56
C GLY A 180 -19.00 30.10 1.77
N ARG A 181 -17.83 30.47 2.30
CA ARG A 181 -17.27 29.88 3.53
C ARG A 181 -17.67 30.71 4.76
N ARG A 182 -17.93 30.04 5.88
CA ARG A 182 -18.14 30.71 7.17
C ARG A 182 -16.78 31.20 7.70
N ASP A 183 -16.71 32.48 8.03
CA ASP A 183 -15.50 33.08 8.60
C ASP A 183 -15.41 32.79 10.10
N LEU A 184 -14.50 31.90 10.48
CA LEU A 184 -14.23 31.51 11.86
C LEU A 184 -12.88 32.03 12.36
N ARG A 185 -12.21 32.92 11.62
CA ARG A 185 -10.86 33.43 11.95
C ARG A 185 -10.78 34.19 13.28
N GLN A 186 -11.92 34.61 13.83
CA GLN A 186 -12.02 35.26 15.15
C GLN A 186 -12.25 34.26 16.30
N ILE A 187 -12.50 32.98 16.00
CA ILE A 187 -12.60 31.91 17.00
C ILE A 187 -11.19 31.35 17.23
N THR A 188 -10.78 31.28 18.49
CA THR A 188 -9.50 30.66 18.84
C THR A 188 -9.60 29.15 18.67
N THR A 189 -9.00 28.64 17.59
CA THR A 189 -8.84 27.21 17.33
C THR A 189 -7.45 26.73 17.77
N VAL A 190 -7.33 25.45 18.09
CA VAL A 190 -6.07 24.78 18.42
C VAL A 190 -5.99 23.41 17.75
N THR A 191 -4.79 22.99 17.36
CA THR A 191 -4.46 21.62 16.99
C THR A 191 -3.78 20.93 18.18
N ILE A 192 -3.96 19.62 18.36
CA ILE A 192 -3.42 18.87 19.50
C ILE A 192 -2.84 17.55 18.99
N ASP A 193 -1.54 17.56 18.72
CA ASP A 193 -0.84 16.48 18.01
C ASP A 193 0.42 16.00 18.72
N GLY A 194 1.00 14.91 18.23
CA GLY A 194 2.31 14.45 18.67
C GLY A 194 3.41 15.48 18.33
N GLU A 195 4.46 15.54 19.15
CA GLU A 195 5.56 16.52 19.02
C GLU A 195 6.23 16.51 17.62
N THR A 196 6.19 15.38 16.92
CA THR A 196 6.80 15.22 15.59
C THR A 196 5.82 15.32 14.43
N ALA A 197 4.53 15.59 14.68
CA ALA A 197 3.52 15.73 13.64
C ALA A 197 3.78 16.97 12.75
N ARG A 198 3.42 16.87 11.47
CA ARG A 198 3.60 17.96 10.48
C ARG A 198 2.37 18.21 9.63
N ASP A 199 1.48 17.25 9.60
CA ASP A 199 0.19 17.19 8.93
C ASP A 199 -0.91 17.33 9.98
N PHE A 200 -1.28 18.58 10.28
CA PHE A 200 -2.36 18.88 11.21
C PHE A 200 -3.68 18.86 10.45
N ASP A 201 -4.43 17.76 10.54
CA ASP A 201 -5.66 17.57 9.77
C ASP A 201 -6.90 18.16 10.46
N ASP A 202 -6.87 18.31 11.79
CA ASP A 202 -7.99 18.79 12.59
C ASP A 202 -7.59 19.89 13.59
N ALA A 203 -8.50 20.86 13.73
CA ALA A 203 -8.45 21.90 14.74
C ALA A 203 -9.76 21.95 15.51
N VAL A 204 -9.67 22.24 16.80
CA VAL A 204 -10.83 22.31 17.70
C VAL A 204 -10.96 23.67 18.37
N ALA A 205 -12.19 24.10 18.59
CA ALA A 205 -12.52 25.23 19.46
C ALA A 205 -13.73 24.89 20.32
N VAL A 206 -13.77 25.43 21.53
CA VAL A 206 -14.87 25.21 22.46
C VAL A 206 -15.34 26.52 23.08
N ARG A 207 -16.65 26.67 23.25
CA ARG A 207 -17.26 27.80 23.95
C ARG A 207 -18.38 27.29 24.85
N ARG A 208 -18.43 27.77 26.09
CA ARG A 208 -19.59 27.53 26.96
C ARG A 208 -20.75 28.42 26.51
N GLU A 209 -21.92 27.82 26.42
CA GLU A 209 -23.19 28.46 26.10
C GLU A 209 -24.09 28.51 27.36
N MET A 210 -25.32 29.00 27.22
CA MET A 210 -26.30 29.01 28.32
C MET A 210 -26.69 27.58 28.74
N HIS A 211 -27.19 27.42 29.98
CA HIS A 211 -27.66 26.14 30.53
C HIS A 211 -26.60 25.03 30.53
N ASP A 212 -25.34 25.38 30.81
CA ASP A 212 -24.21 24.44 30.83
C ASP A 212 -23.99 23.67 29.52
N MET A 213 -24.51 24.18 28.41
CA MET A 213 -24.23 23.63 27.08
C MET A 213 -22.83 24.04 26.60
N ILE A 214 -22.24 23.21 25.76
CA ILE A 214 -20.94 23.42 25.14
C ILE A 214 -21.14 23.48 23.63
N ARG A 215 -20.64 24.55 23.02
CA ARG A 215 -20.47 24.63 21.57
C ARG A 215 -19.07 24.17 21.21
N LEU A 216 -18.98 23.17 20.35
CA LEU A 216 -17.74 22.59 19.85
C LEU A 216 -17.67 22.81 18.34
N TRP A 217 -16.56 23.36 17.87
CA TRP A 217 -16.21 23.37 16.46
C TRP A 217 -15.08 22.37 16.24
N VAL A 218 -15.27 21.46 15.29
CA VAL A 218 -14.20 20.58 14.79
C VAL A 218 -14.02 20.94 13.33
N SER A 219 -12.89 21.58 13.02
CA SER A 219 -12.52 22.07 11.70
C SER A 219 -11.51 21.13 11.07
N ILE A 220 -11.89 20.45 10.00
CA ILE A 220 -11.04 19.50 9.27
C ILE A 220 -10.46 20.20 8.04
N ALA A 221 -9.18 19.97 7.74
CA ALA A 221 -8.52 20.45 6.52
C ALA A 221 -9.35 20.13 5.27
N ASP A 222 -9.61 21.15 4.43
CA ASP A 222 -10.40 20.97 3.20
C ASP A 222 -9.53 20.42 2.06
N VAL A 223 -9.07 19.18 2.21
CA VAL A 223 -8.27 18.48 1.19
C VAL A 223 -9.00 18.40 -0.15
N SER A 224 -10.34 18.26 -0.12
CA SER A 224 -11.18 18.13 -1.31
C SER A 224 -11.16 19.36 -2.21
N HIS A 225 -10.83 20.53 -1.65
CA HIS A 225 -10.62 21.76 -2.40
C HIS A 225 -9.37 21.69 -3.29
N TYR A 226 -8.31 21.02 -2.83
CA TYR A 226 -7.04 20.92 -3.55
C TYR A 226 -6.91 19.66 -4.40
N VAL A 227 -7.67 18.62 -4.08
CA VAL A 227 -7.64 17.32 -4.77
C VAL A 227 -8.99 17.09 -5.46
N ALA A 228 -9.10 17.57 -6.69
CA ALA A 228 -10.35 17.46 -7.45
C ALA A 228 -10.61 16.00 -7.89
N PRO A 229 -11.87 15.52 -7.86
CA PRO A 229 -12.20 14.18 -8.34
C PRO A 229 -11.76 13.95 -9.79
N GLY A 230 -11.12 12.80 -10.05
CA GLY A 230 -10.59 12.44 -11.36
C GLY A 230 -9.29 13.16 -11.74
N SER A 231 -8.67 13.94 -10.85
CA SER A 231 -7.34 14.52 -11.05
C SER A 231 -6.21 13.48 -10.95
N ALA A 232 -4.96 13.88 -11.21
CA ALA A 232 -3.82 12.98 -11.01
C ALA A 232 -3.57 12.74 -9.52
N LEU A 233 -3.70 13.78 -8.69
CA LEU A 233 -3.64 13.67 -7.23
C LEU A 233 -4.71 12.72 -6.69
N ASP A 234 -5.96 12.82 -7.15
CA ASP A 234 -7.07 11.97 -6.72
C ASP A 234 -6.83 10.49 -7.08
N ARG A 235 -6.46 10.20 -8.33
CA ARG A 235 -6.19 8.81 -8.76
C ARG A 235 -5.03 8.18 -7.98
N GLU A 236 -3.99 8.95 -7.70
CA GLU A 236 -2.84 8.48 -6.93
C GLU A 236 -3.21 8.27 -5.45
N ALA A 237 -3.94 9.21 -4.84
CA ALA A 237 -4.44 9.07 -3.47
C ALA A 237 -5.35 7.84 -3.34
N PHE A 238 -6.24 7.62 -4.32
CA PHE A 238 -7.10 6.43 -4.38
C PHE A 238 -6.30 5.14 -4.51
N THR A 239 -5.25 5.13 -5.33
CA THR A 239 -4.37 3.97 -5.52
C THR A 239 -3.59 3.64 -4.25
N ARG A 240 -3.10 4.65 -3.53
CA ARG A 240 -2.40 4.50 -2.24
C ARG A 240 -3.35 4.10 -1.11
N GLY A 241 -4.58 4.62 -1.12
CA GLY A 241 -5.63 4.37 -0.15
C GLY A 241 -5.41 5.04 1.21
N THR A 242 -4.18 5.04 1.74
CA THR A 242 -3.84 5.67 3.03
C THR A 242 -2.34 5.94 3.14
N SER A 243 -1.94 6.81 4.07
CA SER A 243 -0.54 6.97 4.47
C SER A 243 -0.09 5.74 5.27
N VAL A 244 1.11 5.23 5.00
CA VAL A 244 1.66 4.06 5.70
C VAL A 244 2.78 4.49 6.64
N TYR A 245 2.52 4.35 7.94
CA TYR A 245 3.44 4.73 9.01
C TYR A 245 4.29 3.53 9.48
N PHE A 246 5.60 3.70 9.37
CA PHE A 246 6.61 2.79 9.92
C PHE A 246 7.32 3.46 11.10
N PRO A 247 8.00 2.69 11.97
CA PRO A 247 8.89 3.29 12.96
C PRO A 247 9.94 4.18 12.30
N GLY A 248 9.80 5.50 12.42
CA GLY A 248 10.72 6.50 11.88
C GLY A 248 10.57 6.83 10.39
N TYR A 249 9.61 6.25 9.67
CA TYR A 249 9.37 6.54 8.24
C TYR A 249 7.87 6.64 7.95
N CYS A 250 7.48 7.49 7.00
CA CYS A 250 6.12 7.58 6.48
C CYS A 250 6.14 7.51 4.96
N ILE A 251 5.24 6.71 4.38
CA ILE A 251 4.92 6.78 2.94
C ILE A 251 3.59 7.54 2.85
N PRO A 252 3.59 8.81 2.44
CA PRO A 252 2.39 9.63 2.52
C PRO A 252 1.42 9.30 1.37
N MET A 253 0.13 9.44 1.65
CA MET A 253 -0.94 9.31 0.65
C MET A 253 -0.92 10.46 -0.36
N LEU A 254 -0.62 11.67 0.10
CA LEU A 254 -0.52 12.87 -0.72
C LEU A 254 0.92 13.41 -0.67
N PRO A 255 1.36 14.20 -1.67
CA PRO A 255 2.67 14.84 -1.61
C PRO A 255 2.82 15.69 -0.35
N GLU A 256 4.01 15.67 0.27
CA GLU A 256 4.28 16.38 1.53
C GLU A 256 4.05 17.89 1.41
N GLU A 257 4.27 18.46 0.22
CA GLU A 257 4.00 19.86 -0.06
C GLU A 257 2.52 20.23 0.14
N LEU A 258 1.62 19.26 -0.07
CA LEU A 258 0.19 19.41 0.18
C LEU A 258 -0.16 19.05 1.61
N SER A 259 0.24 17.86 2.09
CA SER A 259 -0.15 17.35 3.42
C SER A 259 0.44 18.17 4.57
N ASN A 260 1.70 18.58 4.48
CA ASN A 260 2.40 19.32 5.54
C ASN A 260 2.35 20.84 5.31
N GLY A 261 1.96 21.25 4.10
CA GLY A 261 1.91 22.64 3.66
C GLY A 261 0.49 23.19 3.63
N THR A 262 -0.10 23.18 2.44
CA THR A 262 -1.35 23.89 2.16
C THR A 262 -2.57 23.30 2.89
N CYS A 263 -2.63 21.97 3.06
CA CYS A 263 -3.72 21.32 3.78
C CYS A 263 -3.49 21.31 5.29
N SER A 264 -2.24 21.29 5.77
CA SER A 264 -1.95 21.28 7.21
C SER A 264 -2.46 22.55 7.87
N LEU A 265 -3.18 22.43 8.98
CA LEU A 265 -3.73 23.52 9.78
C LEU A 265 -2.63 24.22 10.61
N ASN A 266 -1.60 24.72 9.91
CA ASN A 266 -0.44 25.36 10.50
C ASN A 266 -0.83 26.63 11.28
N PRO A 267 -0.23 26.86 12.45
CA PRO A 267 -0.64 27.93 13.34
C PRO A 267 -0.39 29.30 12.74
N ARG A 268 -1.37 30.22 12.89
CA ARG A 268 -1.29 31.63 12.47
C ARG A 268 -1.30 31.81 10.95
N GLU A 269 -1.83 30.84 10.23
CA GLU A 269 -2.00 30.92 8.79
C GLU A 269 -3.46 30.67 8.42
N GLU A 270 -4.00 31.42 7.46
CA GLU A 270 -5.36 31.17 7.01
C GLU A 270 -5.46 29.79 6.37
N ARG A 271 -6.51 29.05 6.74
CA ARG A 271 -6.74 27.69 6.25
C ARG A 271 -8.19 27.41 5.93
N LEU A 272 -8.39 26.80 4.77
CA LEU A 272 -9.69 26.33 4.30
C LEU A 272 -10.03 25.02 5.02
N THR A 273 -11.23 24.98 5.59
CA THR A 273 -11.69 23.84 6.38
C THR A 273 -13.11 23.46 6.02
N VAL A 274 -13.49 22.24 6.37
CA VAL A 274 -14.89 21.83 6.53
C VAL A 274 -15.12 21.67 8.02
N THR A 275 -16.01 22.47 8.58
CA THR A 275 -16.28 22.47 10.03
C THR A 275 -17.59 21.76 10.32
N VAL A 276 -17.56 20.93 11.37
CA VAL A 276 -18.77 20.52 12.09
C VAL A 276 -18.89 21.35 13.36
N GLU A 277 -20.05 21.98 13.53
CA GLU A 277 -20.42 22.72 14.71
C GLU A 277 -21.47 21.93 15.49
N LEU A 278 -21.17 21.67 16.76
CA LEU A 278 -22.00 20.86 17.65
C LEU A 278 -22.42 21.69 18.86
N LEU A 279 -23.69 21.58 19.26
CA LEU A 279 -24.16 22.00 20.58
C LEU A 279 -24.37 20.75 21.43
N ILE A 280 -23.67 20.64 22.55
CA ILE A 280 -23.62 19.48 23.42
C ILE A 280 -24.13 19.88 24.80
N ASP A 281 -25.00 19.08 25.42
CA ASP A 281 -25.48 19.35 26.78
C ASP A 281 -24.52 18.84 27.87
N ALA A 282 -24.90 19.05 29.13
CA ALA A 282 -24.11 18.65 30.29
C ALA A 282 -23.90 17.14 30.41
N GLU A 283 -24.78 16.33 29.81
CA GLU A 283 -24.70 14.88 29.75
C GLU A 283 -23.85 14.37 28.56
N GLY A 284 -23.33 15.27 27.72
CA GLY A 284 -22.55 14.91 26.53
C GLY A 284 -23.40 14.53 25.31
N ILE A 285 -24.70 14.82 25.33
CA ILE A 285 -25.62 14.54 24.22
C ILE A 285 -25.57 15.70 23.23
N VAL A 286 -25.33 15.37 21.95
CA VAL A 286 -25.42 16.33 20.84
C VAL A 286 -26.88 16.72 20.62
N ARG A 287 -27.17 18.01 20.75
CA ARG A 287 -28.50 18.61 20.58
C ARG A 287 -28.67 19.29 19.23
N GLU A 288 -27.62 19.90 18.70
CA GLU A 288 -27.59 20.53 17.37
C GLU A 288 -26.34 20.13 16.61
N THR A 289 -26.44 20.11 15.29
CA THR A 289 -25.34 19.80 14.38
C THR A 289 -25.48 20.63 13.10
N ASP A 290 -24.40 21.27 12.68
CA ASP A 290 -24.30 22.00 11.42
C ASP A 290 -22.97 21.67 10.73
N PHE A 291 -22.97 21.53 9.40
CA PHE A 291 -21.79 21.23 8.60
C PHE A 291 -21.64 22.28 7.52
N TYR A 292 -20.46 22.89 7.43
CA TYR A 292 -20.22 23.94 6.44
C TYR A 292 -18.75 24.12 6.08
N PRO A 293 -18.46 24.55 4.84
CA PRO A 293 -17.16 25.09 4.49
C PRO A 293 -16.83 26.33 5.32
N SER A 294 -15.60 26.44 5.78
CA SER A 294 -15.13 27.53 6.67
C SER A 294 -13.70 27.95 6.37
N VAL A 295 -13.29 29.04 7.01
CA VAL A 295 -11.90 29.51 7.07
C VAL A 295 -11.51 29.77 8.53
N ILE A 296 -10.34 29.29 8.95
CA ILE A 296 -9.75 29.47 10.29
C ILE A 296 -8.34 30.07 10.19
N VAL A 297 -7.68 30.29 11.34
CA VAL A 297 -6.27 30.75 11.50
C VAL A 297 -5.56 29.93 12.58
#